data_AF-A0A1G5KLD3-F1
#
_entry.id   AF-A0A1G5KLD3-F1
#
_cell.length_a   1.000
_cell.length_b   1.000
_cell.length_c   1.000
_cell.angle_alpha   90.00
_cell.angle_beta   90.00
_cell.angle_gamma   90.00
#
_symmetry.space_group_name_H-M   'P 1'
#
loop_
_entity.id
_entity.type
_entity.pdbx_description
1 polymer ?
#
loop_
_entity_poly.entity_id
_entity_poly.type
_entity_poly.pdbx_seq_one_letter_code
_entity_poly.pdbx_strand_id
1 'polypeptide(L)'
;MNITQKQLLKIFLVIAIINVILIEFVLSDIPEKIYFGNKIGIIVSRISLGYISSYIFYLMVVVMKQKKDKKNIYGAVYNLTDRIIYNGYAVFNFVLESAGENPKEYDKAKITKDEYLKICEKADLSQFPENKMLGVPPNLIKANFANFIYVNCVKNVEYYSEKVFTYMPFLDSTFVNLINNLHHNIFFIRRAHSLTIILNGVGINPHISKSMWEYFDLVRKIDDYSQKNLKQYFTKIEE
;
A
#
# COMPACT_ATOMS: atom_id res chain seq x y z
N MET A 1 11.29 24.25 -16.61
CA MET A 1 10.76 24.05 -15.25
C MET A 1 9.28 23.73 -15.36
N ASN A 2 8.85 22.47 -15.16
CA ASN A 2 7.44 22.10 -15.34
C ASN A 2 6.61 22.57 -14.15
N ILE A 3 5.81 23.61 -14.35
CA ILE A 3 4.89 24.13 -13.33
C ILE A 3 3.73 23.14 -13.21
N THR A 4 3.53 22.59 -12.01
CA THR A 4 2.40 21.68 -11.74
C THR A 4 1.09 22.47 -11.65
N GLN A 5 -0.05 21.83 -11.96
CA GLN A 5 -1.38 22.46 -11.89
C GLN A 5 -1.66 23.10 -10.52
N LYS A 6 -1.18 22.49 -9.43
CA LYS A 6 -1.32 23.02 -8.06
C LYS A 6 -0.54 24.32 -7.86
N GLN A 7 0.62 24.47 -8.51
CA GLN A 7 1.43 25.68 -8.45
C GLN A 7 0.77 26.81 -9.26
N LEU A 8 0.21 26.51 -10.43
CA LEU A 8 -0.56 27.49 -11.22
C LEU A 8 -1.73 28.09 -10.43
N LEU A 9 -2.53 27.24 -9.76
CA LEU A 9 -3.65 27.70 -8.93
C LEU A 9 -3.20 28.63 -7.80
N LYS A 10 -2.05 28.36 -7.18
CA LYS A 10 -1.50 29.24 -6.14
C LYS A 10 -1.02 30.57 -6.71
N ILE A 11 -0.38 30.57 -7.87
CA ILE A 11 0.08 31.79 -8.53
C ILE A 11 -1.11 32.69 -8.87
N PHE A 12 -2.18 32.12 -9.45
CA PHE A 12 -3.39 32.89 -9.75
C PHE A 12 -4.08 33.45 -8.49
N LEU A 13 -4.04 32.72 -7.37
CA LEU A 13 -4.54 33.25 -6.10
C LEU A 13 -3.76 34.47 -5.65
N VAL A 14 -2.42 34.41 -5.70
CA VAL A 14 -1.56 35.55 -5.32
C VAL A 14 -1.85 36.75 -6.21
N ILE A 15 -1.96 36.55 -7.53
CA ILE A 15 -2.31 37.61 -8.48
C ILE A 15 -3.69 38.20 -8.16
N ALA A 16 -4.69 37.36 -7.87
CA ALA A 16 -6.03 37.81 -7.53
C ALA A 16 -6.04 38.66 -6.24
N ILE A 17 -5.32 38.24 -5.20
CA ILE A 17 -5.20 39.01 -3.94
C ILE A 17 -4.51 40.35 -4.20
N ILE A 18 -3.40 40.36 -4.94
CA ILE A 18 -2.68 41.59 -5.28
C ILE A 18 -3.59 42.55 -6.07
N ASN A 19 -4.35 42.04 -7.04
CA ASN A 19 -5.26 42.85 -7.84
C ASN A 19 -6.37 43.47 -6.98
N VAL A 20 -6.98 42.71 -6.06
CA VAL A 20 -8.00 43.24 -5.15
C VAL A 20 -7.39 44.35 -4.27
N ILE A 21 -6.20 44.12 -3.71
CA ILE A 21 -5.53 45.12 -2.87
C ILE A 21 -5.21 46.39 -3.66
N LEU A 22 -4.64 46.26 -4.86
CA LEU A 22 -4.29 47.41 -5.70
C LEU A 22 -5.53 48.19 -6.14
N ILE A 23 -6.59 47.51 -6.55
CA ILE A 23 -7.81 48.16 -7.07
C ILE A 23 -8.59 48.84 -5.94
N GLU A 24 -8.81 48.15 -4.82
CA GLU A 24 -9.66 48.65 -3.74
C GLU A 24 -8.96 49.68 -2.84
N PHE A 25 -7.63 49.62 -2.69
CA PHE A 25 -6.91 50.49 -1.73
C PHE A 25 -5.93 51.47 -2.35
N VAL A 26 -5.45 51.26 -3.57
CA VAL A 26 -4.45 52.14 -4.20
C VAL A 26 -5.07 52.95 -5.34
N LEU A 27 -5.86 52.30 -6.19
CA LEU A 27 -6.41 52.90 -7.40
C LEU A 27 -7.77 53.56 -7.17
N SER A 28 -8.46 53.29 -6.04
CA SER A 28 -9.77 53.88 -5.71
C SER A 28 -9.72 55.41 -5.57
N ASP A 29 -8.59 55.94 -5.08
CA ASP A 29 -8.45 57.35 -4.69
C ASP A 29 -7.73 58.19 -5.76
N ILE A 30 -7.33 57.57 -6.88
CA ILE A 30 -6.59 58.24 -7.95
C ILE A 30 -7.59 58.78 -9.00
N PRO A 31 -7.56 60.08 -9.33
CA PRO A 31 -8.44 60.64 -10.36
C PRO A 31 -8.20 59.96 -11.72
N GLU A 32 -9.30 59.58 -12.39
CA GLU A 32 -9.25 58.81 -13.63
C GLU A 32 -8.46 59.54 -14.74
N LYS A 33 -7.33 58.96 -15.14
CA LYS A 33 -6.60 59.38 -16.36
C LYS A 33 -7.09 58.68 -17.64
N ILE A 34 -7.80 57.56 -17.48
CA ILE A 34 -8.28 56.72 -18.59
C ILE A 34 -9.80 56.62 -18.49
N TYR A 35 -10.50 56.99 -19.56
CA TYR A 35 -11.94 56.83 -19.66
C TYR A 35 -12.30 55.34 -19.49
N PHE A 36 -13.24 55.03 -18.58
CA PHE A 36 -13.70 53.67 -18.25
C PHE A 36 -12.79 52.82 -17.33
N GLY A 37 -11.67 53.37 -16.83
CA GLY A 37 -10.72 52.65 -15.98
C GLY A 37 -11.32 52.07 -14.70
N ASN A 38 -12.17 52.84 -14.00
CA ASN A 38 -12.84 52.41 -12.78
C ASN A 38 -13.76 51.19 -13.03
N LYS A 39 -14.53 51.19 -14.12
CA LYS A 39 -15.41 50.05 -14.47
C LYS A 39 -14.61 48.77 -14.72
N ILE A 40 -13.47 48.87 -15.41
CA ILE A 40 -12.58 47.71 -15.62
C ILE A 40 -12.02 47.24 -14.28
N GLY A 41 -11.57 48.15 -13.42
CA GLY A 41 -11.12 47.83 -12.07
C GLY A 41 -12.17 47.06 -11.26
N ILE A 42 -13.41 47.54 -11.24
CA ILE A 42 -14.52 46.87 -10.56
C ILE A 42 -14.76 45.45 -11.11
N ILE A 43 -14.73 45.27 -12.43
CA ILE A 43 -14.89 43.95 -13.06
C ILE A 43 -13.75 43.01 -12.64
N VAL A 44 -12.49 43.48 -12.72
CA VAL A 44 -11.31 42.69 -12.35
C VAL A 44 -11.31 42.34 -10.87
N SER A 45 -11.68 43.28 -9.98
CA SER A 45 -11.83 43.05 -8.55
C SER A 45 -12.89 41.98 -8.26
N ARG A 46 -14.07 42.07 -8.88
CA ARG A 46 -15.15 41.07 -8.73
C ARG A 46 -14.74 39.68 -9.22
N ILE A 47 -14.06 39.59 -10.36
CA ILE A 47 -13.54 38.32 -10.88
C ILE A 47 -12.50 37.75 -9.91
N SER A 48 -11.60 38.60 -9.39
CA SER A 48 -10.56 38.20 -8.44
C SER A 48 -11.17 37.69 -7.12
N LEU A 49 -12.18 38.38 -6.58
CA LEU A 49 -12.94 37.93 -5.41
C LEU A 49 -13.67 36.61 -5.66
N GLY A 50 -14.30 36.46 -6.83
CA GLY A 50 -14.94 35.21 -7.25
C GLY A 50 -13.95 34.05 -7.35
N TYR A 51 -12.75 34.30 -7.86
CA TYR A 51 -11.65 33.33 -7.90
C TYR A 51 -11.17 32.96 -6.49
N ILE A 52 -10.93 33.94 -5.62
CA ILE A 52 -10.52 33.72 -4.22
C ILE A 52 -11.55 32.86 -3.49
N SER A 53 -12.84 33.21 -3.60
CA SER A 53 -13.94 32.44 -3.01
C SER A 53 -13.95 31.00 -3.52
N SER A 54 -13.89 30.81 -4.85
CA SER A 54 -13.85 29.49 -5.48
C SER A 54 -12.64 28.67 -5.03
N TYR A 55 -11.47 29.30 -4.85
CA TYR A 55 -10.27 28.66 -4.37
C TYR A 55 -10.40 28.22 -2.90
N ILE A 56 -11.00 29.05 -2.03
CA ILE A 56 -11.30 28.69 -0.65
C ILE A 56 -12.27 27.50 -0.61
N PHE A 57 -13.33 27.52 -1.42
CA PHE A 57 -14.25 26.38 -1.56
C PHE A 57 -13.55 25.12 -2.05
N TYR A 58 -12.67 25.23 -3.05
CA TYR A 58 -11.85 24.11 -3.50
C TYR A 58 -10.98 23.53 -2.37
N LEU A 59 -10.33 24.38 -1.58
CA LEU A 59 -9.52 23.94 -0.44
C LEU A 59 -10.37 23.19 0.60
N MET A 60 -11.51 23.75 0.99
CA MET A 60 -12.38 23.16 2.03
C MET A 60 -13.07 21.89 1.56
N VAL A 61 -13.68 21.91 0.38
CA VAL A 61 -14.53 20.82 -0.11
C VAL A 61 -13.71 19.71 -0.74
N VAL A 62 -12.65 20.05 -1.48
CA VAL A 62 -11.87 19.07 -2.23
C VAL A 62 -10.61 18.68 -1.46
N VAL A 63 -9.75 19.64 -1.13
CA VAL A 63 -8.41 19.32 -0.59
C VAL A 63 -8.48 18.77 0.83
N MET A 64 -9.27 19.38 1.73
CA MET A 64 -9.41 18.89 3.11
C MET A 64 -10.09 17.53 3.15
N LYS A 65 -11.17 17.33 2.37
CA LYS A 65 -11.85 16.04 2.25
C LYS A 65 -10.89 14.97 1.72
N GLN A 66 -10.19 15.25 0.60
CA GLN A 66 -9.19 14.32 0.05
C GLN A 66 -8.09 13.97 1.06
N LYS A 67 -7.59 14.93 1.85
CA LYS A 67 -6.60 14.64 2.89
C LYS A 67 -7.16 13.73 3.98
N LYS A 68 -8.38 13.98 4.45
CA LYS A 68 -9.05 13.16 5.47
C LYS A 68 -9.32 11.76 4.95
N ASP A 69 -9.91 11.66 3.76
CA ASP A 69 -10.22 10.38 3.10
C ASP A 69 -8.94 9.60 2.85
N LYS A 70 -7.88 10.26 2.36
CA LYS A 70 -6.57 9.64 2.18
C LYS A 70 -6.02 9.08 3.48
N LYS A 71 -6.06 9.83 4.59
CA LYS A 71 -5.59 9.34 5.90
C LYS A 71 -6.34 8.08 6.34
N ASN A 72 -7.66 8.10 6.26
CA ASN A 72 -8.49 6.98 6.73
C ASN A 72 -8.34 5.75 5.82
N ILE A 73 -8.43 5.95 4.50
CA ILE A 73 -8.34 4.86 3.52
C ILE A 73 -6.94 4.27 3.52
N TYR A 74 -5.89 5.09 3.45
CA TYR A 74 -4.51 4.59 3.42
C TYR A 74 -4.12 3.95 4.75
N GLY A 75 -4.64 4.42 5.89
CA GLY A 75 -4.48 3.74 7.17
C GLY A 75 -5.13 2.35 7.20
N ALA A 76 -6.35 2.22 6.68
CA ALA A 76 -7.02 0.92 6.56
C ALA A 76 -6.27 -0.02 5.60
N VAL A 77 -5.85 0.50 4.44
CA VAL A 77 -5.08 -0.26 3.45
C VAL A 77 -3.73 -0.68 4.01
N TYR A 78 -3.05 0.18 4.79
CA TYR A 78 -1.81 -0.18 5.47
C TYR A 78 -2.01 -1.39 6.38
N ASN A 79 -3.06 -1.40 7.21
CA ASN A 79 -3.35 -2.53 8.11
C ASN A 79 -3.62 -3.82 7.34
N LEU A 80 -4.40 -3.76 6.27
CA LEU A 80 -4.66 -4.94 5.42
C LEU A 80 -3.37 -5.42 4.74
N THR A 81 -2.55 -4.50 4.25
CA THR A 81 -1.26 -4.80 3.62
C THR A 81 -0.28 -5.40 4.61
N ASP A 82 -0.25 -4.90 5.84
CA ASP A 82 0.56 -5.45 6.92
C ASP A 82 0.16 -6.90 7.23
N ARG A 83 -1.14 -7.22 7.20
CA ARG A 83 -1.60 -8.61 7.30
C ARG A 83 -1.16 -9.46 6.10
N ILE A 84 -1.19 -8.95 4.88
CA ILE A 84 -0.65 -9.65 3.70
C ILE A 84 0.84 -9.95 3.89
N ILE A 85 1.63 -8.94 4.28
CA ILE A 85 3.07 -9.07 4.52
C ILE A 85 3.37 -10.08 5.63
N TYR A 86 2.66 -9.98 6.75
CA TYR A 86 2.78 -10.90 7.87
C TYR A 86 2.54 -12.35 7.44
N ASN A 87 1.45 -12.62 6.73
CA ASN A 87 1.13 -13.96 6.25
C ASN A 87 2.13 -14.44 5.18
N GLY A 88 2.57 -13.56 4.28
CA GLY A 88 3.59 -13.87 3.29
C GLY A 88 4.94 -14.22 3.92
N TYR A 89 5.36 -13.50 4.95
CA TYR A 89 6.57 -13.84 5.71
C TYR A 89 6.39 -15.04 6.64
N ALA A 90 5.16 -15.37 7.06
CA ALA A 90 4.91 -16.60 7.79
C ALA A 90 5.24 -17.82 6.92
N VAL A 91 4.93 -17.80 5.62
CA VAL A 91 5.33 -18.85 4.66
C VAL A 91 6.84 -19.07 4.69
N PHE A 92 7.62 -17.99 4.60
CA PHE A 92 9.07 -18.03 4.68
C PHE A 92 9.55 -18.65 6.00
N ASN A 93 8.97 -18.23 7.12
CA ASN A 93 9.31 -18.76 8.44
C ASN A 93 9.00 -20.26 8.57
N PHE A 94 7.86 -20.73 8.03
CA PHE A 94 7.52 -22.15 8.06
C PHE A 94 8.50 -23.01 7.28
N VAL A 95 9.02 -22.50 6.15
CA VAL A 95 10.09 -23.19 5.41
C VAL A 95 11.35 -23.31 6.24
N LEU A 96 11.80 -22.22 6.88
CA LEU A 96 12.97 -22.25 7.77
C LEU A 96 12.78 -23.24 8.92
N GLU A 97 11.66 -23.15 9.63
CA GLU A 97 11.36 -24.06 10.75
C GLU A 97 11.33 -25.52 10.29
N SER A 98 10.72 -25.80 9.14
CA SER A 98 10.67 -27.16 8.58
C SER A 98 12.03 -27.70 8.11
N ALA A 99 13.00 -26.82 7.90
CA ALA A 99 14.38 -27.17 7.60
C ALA A 99 15.25 -27.31 8.86
N GLY A 100 14.68 -27.11 10.06
CA GLY A 100 15.40 -27.07 11.33
C GLY A 100 16.15 -25.77 11.59
N GLU A 101 15.91 -24.73 10.78
CA GLU A 101 16.57 -23.42 10.90
C GLU A 101 15.74 -22.50 11.81
N ASN A 102 16.40 -21.58 12.53
CA ASN A 102 15.72 -20.62 13.40
C ASN A 102 15.35 -19.33 12.62
N PRO A 103 14.06 -18.98 12.46
CA PRO A 103 13.64 -17.81 11.69
C PRO A 103 14.21 -16.47 12.18
N LYS A 104 14.64 -16.38 13.45
CA LYS A 104 15.19 -15.15 14.04
C LYS A 104 16.63 -14.87 13.58
N GLU A 105 17.32 -15.87 13.05
CA GLU A 105 18.71 -15.73 12.59
C GLU A 105 18.80 -15.20 11.15
N TYR A 106 17.68 -15.09 10.46
CA TYR A 106 17.61 -14.67 9.06
C TYR A 106 17.01 -13.26 8.92
N ASP A 107 17.77 -12.37 8.31
CA ASP A 107 17.27 -11.07 7.86
C ASP A 107 16.52 -11.25 6.53
N LYS A 108 15.18 -11.18 6.59
CA LYS A 108 14.29 -11.31 5.42
C LYS A 108 14.60 -10.30 4.32
N ALA A 109 15.15 -9.13 4.67
CA ALA A 109 15.53 -8.11 3.70
C ALA A 109 16.88 -8.39 3.03
N LYS A 110 17.67 -9.35 3.51
CA LYS A 110 19.03 -9.60 2.99
C LYS A 110 19.27 -11.01 2.48
N ILE A 111 18.49 -11.98 2.92
CA ILE A 111 18.62 -13.35 2.44
C ILE A 111 18.58 -13.38 0.91
N THR A 112 19.53 -14.11 0.32
CA THR A 112 19.67 -14.25 -1.13
C THR A 112 18.82 -15.41 -1.63
N LYS A 113 18.59 -15.43 -2.95
CA LYS A 113 17.87 -16.52 -3.61
C LYS A 113 18.54 -17.87 -3.37
N ASP A 114 19.85 -17.94 -3.53
CA ASP A 114 20.58 -19.21 -3.46
C ASP A 114 20.61 -19.76 -2.02
N GLU A 115 20.73 -18.89 -1.02
CA GLU A 115 20.59 -19.28 0.40
C GLU A 115 19.20 -19.85 0.68
N TYR A 116 18.15 -19.18 0.21
CA TYR A 116 16.78 -19.64 0.40
C TYR A 116 16.52 -20.99 -0.30
N LEU A 117 17.04 -21.18 -1.51
CA LEU A 117 16.88 -22.45 -2.22
C LEU A 117 17.58 -23.61 -1.50
N LYS A 118 18.77 -23.40 -0.91
CA LYS A 118 19.45 -24.40 -0.07
C LYS A 118 18.64 -24.77 1.17
N ILE A 119 17.94 -23.81 1.77
CA ILE A 119 17.03 -24.08 2.89
C ILE A 119 15.87 -24.95 2.41
N CYS A 120 15.27 -24.64 1.26
CA CYS A 120 14.19 -25.43 0.69
C CYS A 120 14.59 -26.89 0.40
N GLU A 121 15.86 -27.16 0.07
CA GLU A 121 16.38 -28.52 -0.13
C GLU A 121 16.38 -29.36 1.17
N LYS A 122 16.51 -28.72 2.34
CA LYS A 122 16.46 -29.38 3.65
C LYS A 122 15.06 -29.45 4.24
N ALA A 123 14.16 -28.59 3.78
CA ALA A 123 12.82 -28.42 4.35
C ALA A 123 11.96 -29.68 4.21
N ASP A 124 11.37 -30.15 5.31
CA ASP A 124 10.38 -31.22 5.31
C ASP A 124 9.00 -30.66 5.70
N LEU A 125 8.24 -30.31 4.66
CA LEU A 125 6.92 -29.70 4.82
C LEU A 125 5.84 -30.69 5.30
N SER A 126 6.14 -32.00 5.34
CA SER A 126 5.22 -33.03 5.81
C SER A 126 5.18 -33.12 7.35
N GLN A 127 6.17 -32.55 8.03
CA GLN A 127 6.28 -32.58 9.48
C GLN A 127 5.17 -31.79 10.19
N PHE A 128 4.77 -32.31 11.34
CA PHE A 128 3.79 -31.70 12.22
C PHE A 128 4.48 -30.96 13.36
N PRO A 129 4.52 -29.61 13.36
CA PRO A 129 5.07 -28.86 14.48
C PRO A 129 4.27 -29.14 15.78
N GLU A 130 4.98 -29.41 16.88
CA GLU A 130 4.34 -29.77 18.16
C GLU A 130 3.53 -28.63 18.78
N ASN A 131 4.02 -27.39 18.61
CA ASN A 131 3.45 -26.19 19.26
C ASN A 131 2.57 -25.35 18.33
N LYS A 132 2.08 -25.92 17.22
CA LYS A 132 1.22 -25.20 16.28
C LYS A 132 -0.02 -26.01 15.92
N MET A 133 -1.16 -25.34 15.94
CA MET A 133 -2.45 -25.89 15.53
C MET A 133 -3.15 -24.90 14.61
N LEU A 134 -4.01 -25.41 13.73
CA LEU A 134 -4.92 -24.60 12.93
C LEU A 134 -6.31 -24.58 13.58
N GLY A 135 -7.06 -23.51 13.35
CA GLY A 135 -8.42 -23.34 13.84
C GLY A 135 -8.53 -22.38 15.02
N VAL A 136 -9.73 -22.33 15.59
CA VAL A 136 -10.07 -21.47 16.74
C VAL A 136 -10.62 -22.39 17.82
N PRO A 137 -10.27 -22.17 19.12
CA PRO A 137 -10.87 -22.94 20.20
C PRO A 137 -12.41 -22.95 20.12
N PRO A 138 -13.07 -24.11 20.30
CA PRO A 138 -12.51 -25.41 20.71
C PRO A 138 -12.03 -26.31 19.55
N ASN A 139 -12.21 -25.91 18.29
CA ASN A 139 -11.99 -26.76 17.11
C ASN A 139 -10.56 -26.64 16.56
N LEU A 140 -9.58 -27.04 17.36
CA LEU A 140 -8.17 -27.05 16.96
C LEU A 140 -7.84 -28.34 16.20
N ILE A 141 -7.08 -28.21 15.10
CA ILE A 141 -6.68 -29.31 14.23
C ILE A 141 -5.15 -29.33 14.13
N LYS A 142 -4.57 -30.51 14.33
CA LYS A 142 -3.13 -30.75 14.10
C LYS A 142 -2.86 -30.67 12.59
N ALA A 143 -1.88 -29.87 12.20
CA ALA A 143 -1.57 -29.57 10.82
C ALA A 143 -0.07 -29.63 10.57
N ASN A 144 0.35 -30.02 9.37
CA ASN A 144 1.75 -29.99 8.96
C ASN A 144 2.14 -28.61 8.41
N PHE A 145 3.44 -28.39 8.19
CA PHE A 145 3.94 -27.13 7.62
C PHE A 145 3.32 -26.79 6.27
N ALA A 146 3.03 -27.78 5.42
CA ALA A 146 2.34 -27.58 4.15
C ALA A 146 0.96 -26.92 4.32
N ASN A 147 0.18 -27.39 5.30
CA ASN A 147 -1.12 -26.82 5.62
C ASN A 147 -0.99 -25.39 6.15
N PHE A 148 0.00 -25.10 6.99
CA PHE A 148 0.26 -23.74 7.45
C PHE A 148 0.65 -22.80 6.31
N ILE A 149 1.51 -23.26 5.40
CA ILE A 149 1.88 -22.51 4.20
C ILE A 149 0.65 -22.25 3.32
N TYR A 150 -0.19 -23.26 3.09
CA TYR A 150 -1.42 -23.11 2.31
C TYR A 150 -2.36 -22.06 2.93
N VAL A 151 -2.63 -22.14 4.23
CA VAL A 151 -3.53 -21.19 4.90
C VAL A 151 -2.98 -19.76 4.86
N ASN A 152 -1.70 -19.57 5.14
CA ASN A 152 -1.10 -18.23 5.16
C ASN A 152 -0.94 -17.66 3.73
N CYS A 153 -0.45 -18.47 2.79
CA CYS A 153 -0.21 -18.05 1.41
C CYS A 153 -1.48 -17.85 0.61
N VAL A 154 -2.41 -18.80 0.67
CA VAL A 154 -3.62 -18.78 -0.17
C VAL A 154 -4.74 -18.09 0.58
N LYS A 155 -5.25 -18.72 1.65
CA LYS A 155 -6.49 -18.24 2.31
C LYS A 155 -6.38 -16.84 2.88
N ASN A 156 -5.35 -16.58 3.68
CA ASN A 156 -5.25 -15.31 4.40
C ASN A 156 -4.85 -14.17 3.46
N VAL A 157 -3.83 -14.39 2.62
CA VAL A 157 -3.41 -13.37 1.66
C VAL A 157 -4.53 -13.05 0.68
N GLU A 158 -5.23 -14.03 0.11
CA GLU A 158 -6.40 -13.83 -0.75
C GLU A 158 -7.47 -13.00 -0.05
N TYR A 159 -7.84 -13.37 1.18
CA TYR A 159 -8.82 -12.63 1.96
C TYR A 159 -8.44 -11.16 2.14
N TYR A 160 -7.20 -10.89 2.57
CA TYR A 160 -6.78 -9.50 2.83
C TYR A 160 -6.56 -8.70 1.55
N SER A 161 -6.08 -9.33 0.46
CA SER A 161 -5.90 -8.65 -0.82
C SER A 161 -7.22 -8.32 -1.50
N GLU A 162 -8.23 -9.19 -1.42
CA GLU A 162 -9.60 -8.86 -1.85
C GLU A 162 -10.15 -7.66 -1.09
N LYS A 163 -9.90 -7.56 0.21
CA LYS A 163 -10.26 -6.37 1.01
C LYS A 163 -9.49 -5.13 0.54
N VAL A 164 -8.20 -5.24 0.20
CA VAL A 164 -7.44 -4.13 -0.39
C VAL A 164 -8.08 -3.68 -1.71
N PHE A 165 -8.52 -4.60 -2.57
CA PHE A 165 -9.15 -4.25 -3.85
C PHE A 165 -10.47 -3.50 -3.71
N THR A 166 -11.17 -3.60 -2.58
CA THR A 166 -12.35 -2.74 -2.32
C THR A 166 -11.99 -1.24 -2.25
N TYR A 167 -10.72 -0.92 -1.99
CA TYR A 167 -10.18 0.45 -1.98
C TYR A 167 -9.47 0.84 -3.28
N MET A 168 -9.45 -0.04 -4.30
CA MET A 168 -8.73 0.17 -5.57
C MET A 168 -8.95 1.55 -6.22
N PRO A 169 -10.17 2.15 -6.24
CA PRO A 169 -10.37 3.48 -6.82
C PRO A 169 -9.53 4.60 -6.17
N PHE A 170 -9.02 4.37 -4.97
CA PHE A 170 -8.24 5.34 -4.19
C PHE A 170 -6.73 5.02 -4.15
N LEU A 171 -6.33 3.90 -4.76
CA LEU A 171 -4.95 3.42 -4.76
C LEU A 171 -4.24 3.79 -6.06
N ASP A 172 -2.93 4.01 -6.00
CA ASP A 172 -2.14 4.15 -7.22
C ASP A 172 -1.93 2.80 -7.91
N SER A 173 -1.74 2.88 -9.22
CA SER A 173 -1.56 1.71 -10.07
C SER A 173 -0.33 0.88 -9.72
N THR A 174 0.72 1.48 -9.16
CA THR A 174 1.94 0.76 -8.75
C THR A 174 1.61 -0.22 -7.63
N PHE A 175 0.91 0.23 -6.58
CA PHE A 175 0.51 -0.65 -5.50
C PHE A 175 -0.47 -1.74 -5.95
N VAL A 176 -1.49 -1.37 -6.75
CA VAL A 176 -2.46 -2.33 -7.30
C VAL A 176 -1.75 -3.41 -8.12
N ASN A 177 -0.76 -3.04 -8.94
CA ASN A 177 0.02 -3.99 -9.71
C ASN A 177 0.83 -4.96 -8.85
N LEU A 178 1.40 -4.50 -7.72
CA LEU A 178 2.13 -5.38 -6.80
C LEU A 178 1.21 -6.45 -6.20
N ILE A 179 0.01 -6.06 -5.74
CA ILE A 179 -0.96 -7.01 -5.20
C ILE A 179 -1.46 -7.96 -6.32
N ASN A 180 -1.75 -7.46 -7.52
CA ASN A 180 -2.12 -8.32 -8.66
C ASN A 180 -1.04 -9.33 -9.01
N ASN A 181 0.24 -8.93 -9.01
CA ASN A 181 1.35 -9.85 -9.28
C ASN A 181 1.46 -10.95 -8.22
N LEU A 182 1.07 -10.68 -6.98
CA LEU A 182 0.97 -11.69 -5.93
C LEU A 182 -0.09 -12.74 -6.26
N HIS A 183 -1.27 -12.32 -6.72
CA HIS A 183 -2.34 -13.23 -7.17
C HIS A 183 -1.98 -14.03 -8.41
N HIS A 184 -1.17 -13.46 -9.31
CA HIS A 184 -0.72 -14.15 -10.53
C HIS A 184 0.55 -14.97 -10.34
N ASN A 185 1.08 -15.02 -9.13
CA ASN A 185 2.27 -15.81 -8.86
C ASN A 185 1.96 -17.32 -8.95
N ILE A 186 2.83 -18.08 -9.63
CA ILE A 186 2.66 -19.53 -9.85
C ILE A 186 2.60 -20.31 -8.53
N PHE A 187 3.34 -19.85 -7.52
CA PHE A 187 3.29 -20.45 -6.19
C PHE A 187 1.90 -20.30 -5.59
N PHE A 188 1.36 -19.08 -5.60
CA PHE A 188 0.04 -18.76 -5.08
C PHE A 188 -1.07 -19.55 -5.78
N ILE A 189 -1.17 -19.46 -7.12
CA ILE A 189 -2.28 -20.06 -7.89
C ILE A 189 -2.27 -21.58 -7.85
N ARG A 190 -1.09 -22.21 -7.95
CA ARG A 190 -0.99 -23.64 -8.25
C ARG A 190 -0.21 -24.42 -7.22
N ARG A 191 1.00 -23.97 -6.88
CA ARG A 191 1.92 -24.83 -6.11
C ARG A 191 1.54 -24.92 -4.65
N ALA A 192 1.10 -23.83 -4.02
CA ALA A 192 0.62 -23.83 -2.63
C ALA A 192 -0.58 -24.78 -2.44
N HIS A 193 -1.52 -24.80 -3.40
CA HIS A 193 -2.62 -25.77 -3.41
C HIS A 193 -2.12 -27.22 -3.52
N SER A 194 -1.07 -27.47 -4.30
CA SER A 194 -0.53 -28.83 -4.46
C SER A 194 0.31 -29.32 -3.27
N LEU A 195 0.79 -28.42 -2.41
CA LEU A 195 1.58 -28.81 -1.23
C LEU A 195 0.78 -29.70 -0.28
N THR A 196 -0.53 -29.47 -0.13
CA THR A 196 -1.37 -30.26 0.77
C THR A 196 -1.63 -31.69 0.27
N ILE A 197 -1.31 -31.98 -1.00
CA ILE A 197 -1.58 -33.26 -1.65
C ILE A 197 -0.30 -34.09 -1.87
N ILE A 198 0.84 -33.45 -2.15
CA ILE A 198 1.99 -34.11 -2.82
C ILE A 198 3.18 -34.43 -1.88
N LEU A 199 3.14 -34.06 -0.59
CA LEU A 199 4.36 -34.13 0.22
C LEU A 199 4.55 -35.46 0.94
N ASN A 200 5.42 -36.29 0.38
CA ASN A 200 6.15 -37.35 1.09
C ASN A 200 7.65 -37.07 1.02
N GLY A 201 8.30 -36.91 2.18
CA GLY A 201 9.76 -36.86 2.29
C GLY A 201 10.37 -35.46 2.45
N VAL A 202 11.70 -35.45 2.62
CA VAL A 202 12.53 -34.26 2.83
C VAL A 202 12.88 -33.61 1.50
N GLY A 203 12.83 -32.28 1.45
CA GLY A 203 13.26 -31.46 0.33
C GLY A 203 12.10 -31.01 -0.56
N ILE A 204 12.01 -29.70 -0.77
CA ILE A 204 11.03 -29.09 -1.65
C ILE A 204 11.53 -29.19 -3.09
N ASN A 205 10.66 -29.65 -4.00
CA ASN A 205 10.97 -29.71 -5.43
C ASN A 205 11.54 -28.38 -5.95
N PRO A 206 12.66 -28.36 -6.71
CA PRO A 206 13.31 -27.11 -7.14
C PRO A 206 12.41 -26.12 -7.88
N HIS A 207 11.44 -26.60 -8.66
CA HIS A 207 10.47 -25.72 -9.33
C HIS A 207 9.52 -25.05 -8.35
N ILE A 208 9.14 -25.76 -7.27
CA ILE A 208 8.34 -25.19 -6.19
C ILE A 208 9.18 -24.18 -5.42
N SER A 209 10.40 -24.54 -5.02
CA SER A 209 11.34 -23.64 -4.30
C SER A 209 11.60 -22.34 -5.06
N LYS A 210 11.80 -22.41 -6.38
CA LYS A 210 11.92 -21.22 -7.24
C LYS A 210 10.67 -20.35 -7.20
N SER A 211 9.49 -20.95 -7.32
CA SER A 211 8.22 -20.19 -7.26
C SER A 211 7.96 -19.60 -5.87
N MET A 212 8.37 -20.28 -4.79
CA MET A 212 8.31 -19.77 -3.42
C MET A 212 9.20 -18.54 -3.23
N TRP A 213 10.41 -18.58 -3.81
CA TRP A 213 11.29 -17.41 -3.83
C TRP A 213 10.65 -16.23 -4.57
N GLU A 214 10.08 -16.45 -5.75
CA GLU A 214 9.40 -15.40 -6.51
C GLU A 214 8.22 -14.80 -5.74
N TYR A 215 7.48 -15.62 -5.01
CA TYR A 215 6.44 -15.17 -4.08
C TYR A 215 7.02 -14.32 -2.94
N PHE A 216 8.08 -14.79 -2.28
CA PHE A 216 8.75 -14.08 -1.20
C PHE A 216 9.32 -12.72 -1.65
N ASP A 217 9.92 -12.65 -2.84
CA ASP A 217 10.41 -11.40 -3.43
C ASP A 217 9.28 -10.40 -3.70
N LEU A 218 8.10 -10.88 -4.12
CA LEU A 218 6.91 -10.03 -4.24
C LEU A 218 6.45 -9.50 -2.88
N VAL A 219 6.43 -10.34 -1.84
CA VAL A 219 6.09 -9.92 -0.48
C VAL A 219 7.06 -8.83 0.02
N ARG A 220 8.36 -8.96 -0.25
CA ARG A 220 9.36 -7.93 0.08
C ARG A 220 9.10 -6.62 -0.66
N LYS A 221 8.77 -6.67 -1.95
CA LYS A 221 8.43 -5.47 -2.74
C LYS A 221 7.18 -4.77 -2.20
N ILE A 222 6.18 -5.54 -1.75
CA ILE A 222 4.98 -5.02 -1.10
C ILE A 222 5.33 -4.36 0.24
N ASP A 223 6.18 -4.99 1.04
CA ASP A 223 6.66 -4.44 2.32
C ASP A 223 7.42 -3.12 2.11
N ASP A 224 8.41 -3.09 1.23
CA ASP A 224 9.15 -1.89 0.88
C ASP A 224 8.24 -0.75 0.43
N TYR A 225 7.25 -1.05 -0.41
CA TYR A 225 6.25 -0.09 -0.84
C TYR A 225 5.42 0.41 0.35
N SER A 226 4.93 -0.50 1.20
CA SER A 226 4.08 -0.20 2.34
C SER A 226 4.80 0.69 3.36
N GLN A 227 6.06 0.38 3.69
CA GLN A 227 6.86 1.18 4.61
C GLN A 227 7.12 2.60 4.10
N LYS A 228 7.38 2.76 2.79
CA LYS A 228 7.68 4.06 2.18
C LYS A 228 6.43 4.93 1.97
N ASN A 229 5.32 4.32 1.56
CA ASN A 229 4.17 5.09 1.05
C ASN A 229 2.96 5.08 1.99
N LEU A 230 2.72 3.97 2.69
CA LEU A 230 1.47 3.75 3.45
C LEU A 230 1.65 4.01 4.96
N LYS A 231 2.80 3.63 5.53
CA LYS A 231 3.08 3.71 6.97
C LYS A 231 2.79 5.08 7.59
N GLN A 232 3.09 6.16 6.89
CA GLN A 232 2.85 7.53 7.37
C GLN A 232 1.38 7.84 7.68
N TYR A 233 0.44 7.07 7.12
CA TYR A 233 -0.99 7.24 7.34
C TYR A 233 -1.52 6.35 8.47
N PHE A 234 -0.70 5.42 8.97
CA PHE A 234 -1.06 4.59 10.11
C PHE A 234 -1.04 5.44 11.38
N THR A 235 -2.20 5.51 12.04
CA THR A 235 -2.31 6.06 13.40
C THR A 235 -2.39 4.86 14.33
N LYS A 236 -1.41 4.68 15.23
CA LYS A 236 -1.53 3.68 16.28
C LYS A 236 -2.80 3.99 17.06
N ILE A 237 -3.73 3.05 17.08
CA ILE A 237 -4.79 3.05 18.08
C ILE A 237 -4.07 2.62 19.36
N GLU A 238 -3.90 3.54 20.30
CA GLU A 238 -3.50 3.18 21.66
C GLU A 238 -4.64 2.34 22.23
N GLU A 239 -4.35 1.05 22.48
CA GLU A 239 -5.23 0.14 23.22
C GLU A 239 -5.15 0.42 24.71
#